data_AF-A0AB39MMT1-F1
#
_entry.id   AF-A0AB39MMT1-F1
#
_cell.length_a   1.000
_cell.length_b   1.000
_cell.length_c   1.000
_cell.angle_alpha   90.00
_cell.angle_beta   90.00
_cell.angle_gamma   90.00
#
_symmetry.space_group_name_H-M   'P 1'
#
loop_
_entity.id
_entity.type
_entity.pdbx_description
1 polymer ?
#
loop_
_entity_poly.entity_id
_entity_poly.type
_entity_poly.pdbx_seq_one_letter_code
_entity_poly.pdbx_strand_id
1 'polypeptide(L)'
;MSTGDNTRAGTACDTVTELTAPRAAALYSAGYRYIGRYLSNVPGSTLNKQLQPGELKVIAAQGLNVFPIYQTYGGEAAYFRREQGVADAHAAIERARHYGFKAGTRIYFAVDFDALDHEVTDSVLPHFRGIKATVDEYGPEYRMGIYAPRNVCSRVGAEGLTSASFLSDMSTGFSGNLGFPHPVDWSFDQIATISAGSGSGAISIDNDIASGRDLGQSSFLEENDGSHLDGRFDTFFHDVLLADVQNYMVNSMGVPEQGGEGGMAYSTRTTTQSFQAVMDLDWLTTSVSRTYGMRKALIQCPLLWEIRTYNIADKAADDAVEAGLKDDSSTGLGQIRAHTGIDARNYCVDAGIITGRIMSTDNSDDLSTMWHSLHDDDVYNVSTIPAVLVQGAALLGIARPTVDSSTDDSRRIMGRYNGTGDGAERYGNAMIGLFAVFEKYNSLMRD
;
A
#
# COMPACT_ATOMS: atom_id res chain seq x y z
N MET A 1 -7.08 15.68 33.28
CA MET A 1 -7.61 15.62 31.89
C MET A 1 -6.42 15.61 30.96
N SER A 2 -6.46 14.79 29.91
CA SER A 2 -5.36 14.63 28.96
C SER A 2 -4.98 15.95 28.29
N THR A 3 -5.94 16.75 27.84
CA THR A 3 -5.71 18.02 27.15
C THR A 3 -5.01 19.12 27.94
N GLY A 4 -4.84 18.98 29.26
CA GLY A 4 -4.39 20.09 30.11
C GLY A 4 -5.39 21.26 30.08
N ASP A 5 -4.92 22.45 29.71
CA ASP A 5 -5.77 23.60 29.39
C ASP A 5 -6.18 23.54 27.91
N ASN A 6 -7.42 23.15 27.66
CA ASN A 6 -7.97 23.00 26.30
C ASN A 6 -8.30 24.34 25.61
N THR A 7 -8.07 25.47 26.27
CA THR A 7 -8.25 26.82 25.70
C THR A 7 -6.96 27.42 25.17
N ARG A 8 -5.83 26.70 25.30
CA ARG A 8 -4.53 27.12 24.77
C ARG A 8 -4.61 27.38 23.27
N ALA A 9 -4.11 28.54 22.85
CA ALA A 9 -3.97 28.86 21.44
C ALA A 9 -2.93 27.93 20.81
N GLY A 10 -3.37 27.09 19.87
CA GLY A 10 -2.50 26.25 19.06
C GLY A 10 -1.88 27.02 17.90
N THR A 11 -0.82 26.44 17.34
CA THR A 11 -0.20 26.89 16.08
C THR A 11 -0.35 25.85 14.98
N ALA A 12 -0.93 24.69 15.32
CA ALA A 12 -1.30 23.64 14.39
C ALA A 12 -2.80 23.37 14.50
N CYS A 13 -3.37 22.78 13.46
CA CYS A 13 -4.73 22.24 13.51
C CYS A 13 -4.89 21.16 12.44
N ASP A 14 -5.79 20.22 12.65
CA ASP A 14 -6.29 19.36 11.59
C ASP A 14 -7.77 19.62 11.31
N THR A 15 -8.20 19.23 10.12
CA THR A 15 -9.59 19.41 9.71
C THR A 15 -9.97 18.47 8.58
N VAL A 16 -11.21 18.00 8.61
CA VAL A 16 -11.84 17.31 7.48
C VAL A 16 -12.28 18.27 6.37
N THR A 17 -12.36 19.57 6.65
CA THR A 17 -12.93 20.55 5.71
C THR A 17 -11.87 21.05 4.72
N GLU A 18 -12.21 21.08 3.43
CA GLU A 18 -11.37 21.67 2.39
C GLU A 18 -11.00 23.14 2.70
N LEU A 19 -9.72 23.46 2.56
CA LEU A 19 -9.18 24.81 2.70
C LEU A 19 -9.20 25.59 1.38
N THR A 20 -10.29 26.34 1.21
CA THR A 20 -10.37 27.43 0.23
C THR A 20 -9.48 28.60 0.63
N ALA A 21 -9.18 29.50 -0.31
CA ALA A 21 -8.32 30.66 -0.03
C ALA A 21 -8.81 31.52 1.16
N PRO A 22 -10.11 31.85 1.31
CA PRO A 22 -10.60 32.56 2.50
C PRO A 22 -10.39 31.78 3.82
N ARG A 23 -10.54 30.46 3.82
CA ARG A 23 -10.34 29.63 5.03
C ARG A 23 -8.86 29.55 5.39
N ALA A 24 -7.98 29.34 4.41
CA ALA A 24 -6.54 29.38 4.62
C ALA A 24 -6.10 30.73 5.20
N ALA A 25 -6.60 31.85 4.65
CA ALA A 25 -6.29 33.19 5.14
C ALA A 25 -6.79 33.41 6.58
N ALA A 26 -7.98 32.90 6.91
CA ALA A 26 -8.54 32.96 8.25
C ALA A 26 -7.66 32.20 9.26
N LEU A 27 -7.22 30.98 8.92
CA LEU A 27 -6.33 30.20 9.78
C LEU A 27 -4.97 30.87 9.97
N TYR A 28 -4.36 31.37 8.89
CA TYR A 28 -3.08 32.08 8.97
C TYR A 28 -3.18 33.31 9.89
N SER A 29 -4.25 34.09 9.76
CA SER A 29 -4.53 35.29 10.57
C SER A 29 -4.81 34.94 12.04
N ALA A 30 -5.40 33.78 12.30
CA ALA A 30 -5.66 33.27 13.65
C ALA A 30 -4.40 32.70 14.34
N GLY A 31 -3.25 32.62 13.64
CA GLY A 31 -1.97 32.20 14.21
C GLY A 31 -1.53 30.78 13.83
N TYR A 32 -2.34 30.03 13.08
CA TYR A 32 -1.98 28.68 12.64
C TYR A 32 -0.91 28.70 11.56
N ARG A 33 -0.04 27.69 11.55
CA ARG A 33 1.09 27.52 10.62
C ARG A 33 1.21 26.11 10.05
N TYR A 34 0.71 25.11 10.76
CA TYR A 34 0.80 23.70 10.38
C TYR A 34 -0.59 23.09 10.30
N ILE A 35 -0.96 22.55 9.15
CA ILE A 35 -2.32 22.06 8.89
C ILE A 35 -2.29 20.55 8.64
N GLY A 36 -3.02 19.79 9.44
CA GLY A 36 -3.30 18.37 9.22
C GLY A 36 -4.41 18.21 8.19
N ARG A 37 -4.13 17.48 7.11
CA ARG A 37 -5.13 17.15 6.08
C ARG A 37 -5.07 15.68 5.70
N TYR A 38 -6.23 15.11 5.36
CA TYR A 38 -6.35 13.68 5.11
C TYR A 38 -6.00 13.33 3.65
N LEU A 39 -5.26 12.24 3.46
CA LEU A 39 -4.88 11.73 2.14
C LEU A 39 -6.02 10.99 1.42
N SER A 40 -7.00 10.49 2.16
CA SER A 40 -8.07 9.65 1.59
C SER A 40 -9.38 9.78 2.36
N ASN A 41 -10.48 9.55 1.66
CA ASN A 41 -11.79 9.34 2.28
C ASN A 41 -11.90 7.93 2.86
N VAL A 42 -12.90 7.73 3.72
CA VAL A 42 -13.29 6.38 4.15
C VAL A 42 -14.03 5.71 3.00
N PRO A 43 -13.62 4.52 2.54
CA PRO A 43 -14.33 3.81 1.48
C PRO A 43 -15.82 3.66 1.82
N GLY A 44 -16.70 3.97 0.86
CA GLY A 44 -18.15 3.89 1.03
C GLY A 44 -18.79 4.98 1.91
N SER A 45 -18.03 5.98 2.37
CA SER A 45 -18.55 7.11 3.15
C SER A 45 -18.91 8.31 2.27
N THR A 46 -19.89 9.09 2.70
CA THR A 46 -20.23 10.40 2.11
C THR A 46 -19.41 11.55 2.70
N LEU A 47 -18.63 11.30 3.76
CA LEU A 47 -17.76 12.31 4.36
C LEU A 47 -16.57 12.58 3.44
N ASN A 48 -16.55 13.77 2.83
CA ASN A 48 -15.41 14.24 2.06
C ASN A 48 -14.39 14.92 2.99
N LYS A 49 -13.41 14.13 3.47
CA LYS A 49 -12.33 14.62 4.32
C LYS A 49 -10.99 14.73 3.61
N GLN A 50 -10.82 14.05 2.48
CA GLN A 50 -9.55 14.02 1.76
C GLN A 50 -9.16 15.40 1.22
N LEU A 51 -7.87 15.59 0.94
CA LEU A 51 -7.36 16.72 0.18
C LEU A 51 -8.09 16.83 -1.17
N GLN A 52 -8.46 18.05 -1.55
CA GLN A 52 -9.07 18.30 -2.87
C GLN A 52 -8.00 18.72 -3.90
N PRO A 53 -8.25 18.48 -5.21
CA PRO A 53 -7.34 18.91 -6.25
C PRO A 53 -7.02 20.41 -6.17
N GLY A 54 -5.73 20.74 -6.18
CA GLY A 54 -5.24 22.12 -6.04
C GLY A 54 -5.30 22.72 -4.62
N GLU A 55 -5.87 22.02 -3.63
CA GLU A 55 -5.99 22.52 -2.25
C GLU A 55 -4.61 22.82 -1.64
N LEU A 56 -3.62 21.95 -1.86
CA LEU A 56 -2.25 22.16 -1.37
C LEU A 56 -1.60 23.43 -1.92
N LYS A 57 -1.88 23.78 -3.18
CA LYS A 57 -1.38 25.04 -3.79
C LYS A 57 -2.00 26.24 -3.10
N VAL A 58 -3.29 26.19 -2.77
CA VAL A 58 -4.00 27.24 -2.02
C VAL A 58 -3.40 27.42 -0.62
N ILE A 59 -3.17 26.32 0.10
CA ILE A 59 -2.61 26.34 1.45
C ILE A 59 -1.18 26.90 1.44
N ALA A 60 -0.32 26.42 0.53
CA ALA A 60 1.06 26.89 0.39
C ALA A 60 1.14 28.37 -0.02
N ALA A 61 0.28 28.83 -0.93
CA ALA A 61 0.25 30.23 -1.36
C ALA A 61 -0.09 31.21 -0.22
N GLN A 62 -0.79 30.73 0.81
CA GLN A 62 -1.10 31.49 2.02
C GLN A 62 0.05 31.48 3.05
N GLY A 63 1.12 30.73 2.80
CA GLY A 63 2.27 30.60 3.70
C GLY A 63 2.06 29.58 4.83
N LEU A 64 1.13 28.64 4.66
CA LEU A 64 0.89 27.54 5.59
C LEU A 64 1.65 26.28 5.17
N ASN A 65 2.02 25.45 6.13
CA ASN A 65 2.58 24.12 5.90
C ASN A 65 1.51 23.04 6.11
N VAL A 66 1.63 21.90 5.41
CA VAL A 66 0.70 20.77 5.52
C VAL A 66 1.43 19.51 6.00
N PHE A 67 0.84 18.79 6.94
CA PHE A 67 1.24 17.42 7.28
C PHE A 67 0.12 16.44 6.92
N PRO A 68 0.42 15.35 6.18
CA PRO A 68 -0.59 14.40 5.74
C PRO A 68 -0.99 13.41 6.84
N ILE A 69 -2.29 13.14 6.91
CA ILE A 69 -2.90 12.14 7.79
C ILE A 69 -3.49 11.03 6.92
N TYR A 70 -3.20 9.78 7.26
CA TYR A 70 -3.86 8.62 6.67
C TYR A 70 -4.79 7.99 7.69
N GLN A 71 -6.09 8.03 7.39
CA GLN A 71 -7.14 7.42 8.19
C GLN A 71 -8.30 7.05 7.27
N THR A 72 -8.50 5.76 7.01
CA THR A 72 -9.73 5.27 6.39
C THR A 72 -10.70 4.89 7.51
N TYR A 73 -10.58 3.68 8.04
CA TYR A 73 -11.22 3.23 9.27
C TYR A 73 -10.15 3.08 10.36
N GLY A 74 -10.50 3.37 11.61
CA GLY A 74 -9.55 3.30 12.72
C GLY A 74 -10.23 3.15 14.08
N GLY A 75 -11.49 2.69 14.07
CA GLY A 75 -12.39 2.73 15.22
C GLY A 75 -12.44 1.46 16.09
N GLU A 76 -11.76 0.38 15.69
CA GLU A 76 -11.76 -0.89 16.44
C GLU A 76 -10.50 -1.73 16.14
N ALA A 77 -10.13 -2.61 17.07
CA ALA A 77 -8.93 -3.44 16.97
C ALA A 77 -8.91 -4.38 15.76
N ALA A 78 -10.06 -4.89 15.31
CA ALA A 78 -10.16 -5.85 14.21
C ALA A 78 -9.64 -5.29 12.86
N TYR A 79 -9.62 -3.97 12.70
CA TYR A 79 -9.02 -3.31 11.54
C TYR A 79 -7.48 -3.45 11.54
N PHE A 80 -6.87 -3.39 12.71
CA PHE A 80 -5.42 -3.34 12.86
C PHE A 80 -4.83 -4.75 12.81
N ARG A 81 -4.38 -5.13 11.60
CA ARG A 81 -3.62 -6.35 11.34
C ARG A 81 -2.51 -6.08 10.33
N ARG A 82 -1.52 -6.95 10.27
CA ARG A 82 -0.32 -6.75 9.44
C ARG A 82 -0.66 -6.49 7.98
N GLU A 83 -1.55 -7.27 7.38
CA GLU A 83 -1.91 -7.15 5.96
C GLU A 83 -2.61 -5.81 5.69
N GLN A 84 -3.48 -5.38 6.62
CA GLN A 84 -4.12 -4.07 6.53
C GLN A 84 -3.09 -2.94 6.63
N GLY A 85 -2.04 -3.10 7.46
CA GLY A 85 -0.95 -2.14 7.55
C GLY A 85 -0.18 -1.99 6.24
N VAL A 86 0.08 -3.09 5.54
CA VAL A 86 0.70 -3.05 4.20
C VAL A 86 -0.23 -2.34 3.19
N ALA A 87 -1.53 -2.66 3.21
CA ALA A 87 -2.52 -2.02 2.33
C ALA A 87 -2.56 -0.49 2.55
N ASP A 88 -2.62 -0.09 3.82
CA ASP A 88 -2.68 1.31 4.24
C ASP A 88 -1.42 2.07 3.84
N ALA A 89 -0.25 1.46 3.99
CA ALA A 89 1.03 2.04 3.58
C ALA A 89 1.08 2.33 2.09
N HIS A 90 0.74 1.35 1.24
CA HIS A 90 0.74 1.57 -0.20
C HIS A 90 -0.27 2.65 -0.61
N ALA A 91 -1.48 2.63 -0.05
CA ALA A 91 -2.49 3.64 -0.33
C ALA A 91 -2.02 5.04 0.12
N ALA A 92 -1.44 5.16 1.31
CA ALA A 92 -0.90 6.42 1.81
C ALA A 92 0.22 6.97 0.92
N ILE A 93 1.17 6.12 0.51
CA ILE A 93 2.28 6.51 -0.38
C ILE A 93 1.75 6.96 -1.75
N GLU A 94 0.82 6.21 -2.33
CA GLU A 94 0.19 6.56 -3.61
C GLU A 94 -0.52 7.91 -3.54
N ARG A 95 -1.37 8.12 -2.52
CA ARG A 95 -2.06 9.41 -2.34
C ARG A 95 -1.08 10.55 -2.07
N ALA A 96 -0.04 10.32 -1.26
CA ALA A 96 0.98 11.33 -0.99
C ALA A 96 1.71 11.76 -2.28
N ARG A 97 2.08 10.79 -3.13
CA ARG A 97 2.67 11.06 -4.45
C ARG A 97 1.70 11.79 -5.37
N HIS A 98 0.45 11.36 -5.43
CA HIS A 98 -0.61 11.97 -6.25
C HIS A 98 -0.74 13.46 -5.95
N TYR A 99 -0.89 13.84 -4.68
CA TYR A 99 -0.96 15.25 -4.27
C TYR A 99 0.37 16.02 -4.36
N GLY A 100 1.48 15.33 -4.63
CA GLY A 100 2.79 15.96 -4.81
C GLY A 100 3.56 16.22 -3.51
N PHE A 101 3.29 15.50 -2.43
CA PHE A 101 4.17 15.54 -1.25
C PHE A 101 5.58 15.09 -1.64
N LYS A 102 6.60 15.82 -1.18
CA LYS A 102 7.99 15.53 -1.54
C LYS A 102 8.60 14.49 -0.60
N ALA A 103 9.68 13.88 -1.07
CA ALA A 103 10.51 12.98 -0.27
C ALA A 103 10.86 13.60 1.10
N GLY A 104 10.87 12.76 2.15
CA GLY A 104 11.07 13.14 3.55
C GLY A 104 9.82 13.59 4.30
N THR A 105 8.65 13.68 3.64
CA THR A 105 7.37 13.99 4.31
C THR A 105 7.02 12.91 5.32
N ARG A 106 6.53 13.31 6.51
CA ARG A 106 6.00 12.36 7.49
C ARG A 106 4.49 12.19 7.29
N ILE A 107 4.04 10.95 7.14
CA ILE A 107 2.61 10.59 7.09
C ILE A 107 2.20 10.06 8.46
N TYR A 108 1.15 10.62 9.04
CA TYR A 108 0.58 10.17 10.32
C TYR A 108 -0.53 9.15 10.08
N PHE A 109 -0.29 7.90 10.47
CA PHE A 109 -1.29 6.83 10.42
C PHE A 109 -2.11 6.82 11.71
N ALA A 110 -3.44 6.83 11.58
CA ALA A 110 -4.34 7.02 12.71
C ALA A 110 -4.78 5.71 13.38
N VAL A 111 -4.71 5.68 14.71
CA VAL A 111 -5.37 4.73 15.62
C VAL A 111 -6.36 5.52 16.44
N ASP A 112 -7.63 5.55 16.02
CA ASP A 112 -8.64 6.49 16.51
C ASP A 112 -9.74 5.79 17.31
N PHE A 113 -9.32 5.00 18.30
CA PHE A 113 -10.19 4.32 19.24
C PHE A 113 -9.49 4.11 20.59
N ASP A 114 -10.26 3.74 21.61
CA ASP A 114 -9.72 3.42 22.94
C ASP A 114 -9.07 2.02 22.97
N ALA A 115 -7.89 1.90 22.36
CA ALA A 115 -7.15 0.64 22.32
C ALA A 115 -6.67 0.23 23.72
N LEU A 116 -7.10 -0.95 24.18
CA LEU A 116 -6.62 -1.59 25.39
C LEU A 116 -5.20 -2.13 25.19
N ASP A 117 -4.44 -2.30 26.27
CA ASP A 117 -3.01 -2.67 26.18
C ASP A 117 -2.75 -3.98 25.40
N HIS A 118 -3.66 -4.96 25.51
CA HIS A 118 -3.58 -6.18 24.73
C HIS A 118 -3.88 -5.94 23.23
N GLU A 119 -4.84 -5.09 22.89
CA GLU A 119 -5.13 -4.70 21.49
C GLU A 119 -3.96 -3.93 20.86
N VAL A 120 -3.23 -3.14 21.65
CA VAL A 120 -1.98 -2.53 21.18
C VAL A 120 -0.95 -3.60 20.80
N THR A 121 -0.82 -4.64 21.63
CA THR A 121 0.13 -5.74 21.42
C THR A 121 -0.25 -6.64 20.24
N ASP A 122 -1.52 -7.04 20.19
CA ASP A 122 -2.00 -8.11 19.32
C ASP A 122 -2.50 -7.58 17.96
N SER A 123 -2.78 -6.28 17.86
CA SER A 123 -3.39 -5.67 16.67
C SER A 123 -2.62 -4.46 16.14
N VAL A 124 -2.44 -3.43 16.97
CA VAL A 124 -1.79 -2.16 16.52
C VAL A 124 -0.32 -2.36 16.14
N LEU A 125 0.47 -3.05 16.96
CA LEU A 125 1.88 -3.29 16.66
C LEU A 125 2.08 -4.13 15.38
N PRO A 126 1.36 -5.25 15.16
CA PRO A 126 1.39 -5.95 13.88
C PRO A 126 1.04 -5.07 12.67
N HIS A 127 0.01 -4.22 12.78
CA HIS A 127 -0.36 -3.26 11.73
C HIS A 127 0.77 -2.29 11.41
N PHE A 128 1.36 -1.64 12.43
CA PHE A 128 2.48 -0.71 12.24
C PHE A 128 3.77 -1.38 11.76
N ARG A 129 4.01 -2.65 12.09
CA ARG A 129 5.12 -3.43 11.50
C ARG A 129 4.89 -3.66 10.01
N GLY A 130 3.64 -3.93 9.60
CA GLY A 130 3.24 -3.98 8.18
C GLY A 130 3.51 -2.65 7.48
N ILE A 131 3.07 -1.52 8.07
CA ILE A 131 3.32 -0.20 7.49
C ILE A 131 4.83 0.08 7.39
N LYS A 132 5.59 -0.19 8.46
CA LYS A 132 7.05 0.03 8.50
C LYS A 132 7.76 -0.73 7.38
N ALA A 133 7.46 -2.01 7.22
CA ALA A 133 8.09 -2.85 6.20
C ALA A 133 7.83 -2.30 4.79
N THR A 134 6.60 -1.88 4.49
CA THR A 134 6.24 -1.29 3.20
C THR A 134 6.84 0.10 3.01
N VAL A 135 6.79 0.99 3.99
CA VAL A 135 7.39 2.33 3.88
C VAL A 135 8.90 2.24 3.68
N ASP A 136 9.58 1.36 4.42
CA ASP A 136 11.02 1.13 4.28
C ASP A 136 11.38 0.56 2.90
N GLU A 137 10.48 -0.17 2.24
CA GLU A 137 10.63 -0.62 0.85
C GLU A 137 10.65 0.56 -0.14
N TYR A 138 10.03 1.70 0.17
CA TYR A 138 10.14 2.94 -0.64
C TYR A 138 11.15 3.94 -0.07
N GLY A 139 11.83 3.58 1.01
CA GLY A 139 13.03 4.23 1.52
C GLY A 139 12.71 5.56 2.20
N PRO A 140 13.66 6.53 2.22
CA PRO A 140 13.43 7.79 2.91
C PRO A 140 12.43 8.71 2.20
N GLU A 141 11.72 8.23 1.17
CA GLU A 141 10.70 9.01 0.47
C GLU A 141 9.62 9.47 1.45
N TYR A 142 9.14 8.60 2.34
CA TYR A 142 8.21 9.00 3.39
C TYR A 142 8.68 8.51 4.75
N ARG A 143 8.36 9.28 5.78
CA ARG A 143 8.58 8.91 7.19
C ARG A 143 7.26 8.51 7.80
N MET A 144 7.30 7.57 8.74
CA MET A 144 6.10 7.16 9.47
C MET A 144 5.93 7.98 10.75
N GLY A 145 4.74 8.51 10.96
CA GLY A 145 4.23 9.05 12.22
C GLY A 145 2.94 8.32 12.62
N ILE A 146 2.51 8.53 13.85
CA ILE A 146 1.27 7.94 14.40
C ILE A 146 0.38 9.03 14.97
N TYR A 147 -0.92 8.99 14.68
CA TYR A 147 -1.95 9.69 15.45
C TYR A 147 -2.65 8.68 16.36
N ALA A 148 -2.53 8.82 17.68
CA ALA A 148 -3.12 7.86 18.64
C ALA A 148 -3.13 8.39 20.09
N PRO A 149 -3.77 7.68 21.04
CA PRO A 149 -3.60 7.96 22.46
C PRO A 149 -2.14 7.85 22.90
N ARG A 150 -1.78 8.57 23.96
CA ARG A 150 -0.38 8.67 24.46
C ARG A 150 0.30 7.32 24.66
N ASN A 151 -0.39 6.35 25.28
CA ASN A 151 0.16 5.01 25.51
C ASN A 151 0.45 4.29 24.19
N VAL A 152 -0.48 4.35 23.24
CA VAL A 152 -0.34 3.72 21.92
C VAL A 152 0.85 4.33 21.16
N CYS A 153 0.91 5.67 21.09
CA CYS A 153 2.04 6.40 20.51
C CYS A 153 3.38 5.98 21.15
N SER A 154 3.44 5.93 22.48
CA SER A 154 4.63 5.54 23.22
C SER A 154 5.08 4.12 22.90
N ARG A 155 4.14 3.17 22.82
CA ARG A 155 4.44 1.76 22.53
C ARG A 155 4.92 1.53 21.11
N VAL A 156 4.26 2.15 20.13
CA VAL A 156 4.66 2.06 18.71
C VAL A 156 6.03 2.73 18.50
N GLY A 157 6.25 3.91 19.12
CA GLY A 157 7.53 4.60 19.09
C GLY A 157 8.66 3.82 19.76
N ALA A 158 8.39 3.10 20.87
CA ALA A 158 9.38 2.29 21.57
C ALA A 158 9.91 1.10 20.74
N GLU A 159 9.12 0.59 19.78
CA GLU A 159 9.60 -0.42 18.81
C GLU A 159 10.40 0.19 17.65
N GLY A 160 10.57 1.52 17.61
CA GLY A 160 11.25 2.20 16.51
C GLY A 160 10.46 2.20 15.20
N LEU A 161 9.15 1.96 15.27
CA LEU A 161 8.29 1.94 14.10
C LEU A 161 8.05 3.37 13.59
N THR A 162 7.66 4.28 14.47
CA THR A 162 7.36 5.68 14.11
C THR A 162 8.50 6.62 14.46
N SER A 163 8.51 7.79 13.81
CA SER A 163 9.52 8.85 13.98
C SER A 163 8.97 10.14 14.63
N ALA A 164 7.65 10.20 14.86
CA ALA A 164 6.99 11.22 15.67
C ALA A 164 5.55 10.79 16.03
N SER A 165 5.03 11.39 17.09
CA SER A 165 3.69 11.12 17.63
C SER A 165 2.76 12.36 17.55
N PHE A 166 1.58 12.19 16.98
CA PHE A 166 0.45 13.13 17.03
C PHE A 166 -0.56 12.61 18.06
N LEU A 167 -0.78 13.35 19.14
CA LEU A 167 -1.54 12.85 20.29
C LEU A 167 -3.03 13.19 20.17
N SER A 168 -3.90 12.19 20.37
CA SER A 168 -5.36 12.37 20.40
C SER A 168 -5.87 12.80 21.80
N ASP A 169 -5.24 13.80 22.41
CA ASP A 169 -5.51 14.15 23.81
C ASP A 169 -6.94 14.68 24.03
N MET A 170 -7.61 15.22 23.01
CA MET A 170 -9.00 15.66 23.09
C MET A 170 -9.99 14.52 23.33
N SER A 171 -9.58 13.27 23.02
CA SER A 171 -10.29 12.05 23.40
C SER A 171 -10.05 11.72 24.88
N THR A 172 -10.60 12.57 25.75
CA THR A 172 -10.41 12.51 27.22
C THR A 172 -10.96 11.24 27.87
N GLY A 173 -11.82 10.49 27.16
CA GLY A 173 -12.36 9.21 27.61
C GLY A 173 -11.46 8.01 27.30
N PHE A 174 -10.45 8.16 26.45
CA PHE A 174 -9.58 7.05 26.06
C PHE A 174 -8.61 6.70 27.19
N SER A 175 -8.63 5.45 27.63
CA SER A 175 -7.77 4.90 28.68
C SER A 175 -6.28 5.11 28.38
N GLY A 176 -5.88 5.04 27.11
CA GLY A 176 -4.50 5.30 26.66
C GLY A 176 -4.01 6.73 26.87
N ASN A 177 -4.89 7.68 27.21
CA ASN A 177 -4.55 9.06 27.57
C ASN A 177 -4.54 9.30 29.09
N LEU A 178 -5.03 8.35 29.88
CA LEU A 178 -5.19 8.51 31.33
C LEU A 178 -3.93 8.06 32.07
N GLY A 179 -3.19 9.03 32.62
CA GLY A 179 -2.01 8.76 33.46
C GLY A 179 -0.72 8.49 32.70
N PHE A 180 -0.74 8.52 31.37
CA PHE A 180 0.46 8.41 30.53
C PHE A 180 1.04 9.80 30.21
N PRO A 181 2.37 9.98 30.28
CA PRO A 181 3.01 11.22 29.85
C PRO A 181 2.95 11.38 28.34
N HIS A 182 3.21 12.59 27.84
CA HIS A 182 3.51 12.78 26.41
C HIS A 182 4.78 11.98 26.04
N PRO A 183 4.76 11.21 24.93
CA PRO A 183 5.97 10.53 24.45
C PRO A 183 7.03 11.55 24.04
N VAL A 184 8.30 11.21 24.18
CA VAL A 184 9.43 12.14 23.91
C VAL A 184 9.46 12.64 22.46
N ASP A 185 8.86 11.90 21.54
CA ASP A 185 8.83 12.16 20.11
C ASP A 185 7.55 12.88 19.64
N TRP A 186 6.73 13.43 20.56
CA TRP A 186 5.52 14.15 20.18
C TRP A 186 5.81 15.35 19.25
N SER A 187 4.98 15.49 18.22
CA SER A 187 5.01 16.58 17.23
C SER A 187 3.79 17.48 17.33
N PHE A 188 2.62 16.88 17.48
CA PHE A 188 1.33 17.55 17.58
C PHE A 188 0.52 16.97 18.75
N ASP A 189 -0.32 17.79 19.36
CA ASP A 189 -1.17 17.43 20.49
C ASP A 189 -2.56 18.06 20.31
N GLN A 190 -3.56 17.24 19.96
CA GLN A 190 -4.92 17.65 19.64
C GLN A 190 -5.72 17.88 20.91
N ILE A 191 -6.22 19.10 21.14
CA ILE A 191 -6.78 19.48 22.46
C ILE A 191 -8.22 19.95 22.46
N ALA A 192 -8.77 20.45 21.34
CA ALA A 192 -10.16 20.94 21.30
C ALA A 192 -10.66 21.16 19.87
N THR A 193 -11.92 20.82 19.60
CA THR A 193 -12.63 21.33 18.42
C THR A 193 -13.05 22.78 18.64
N ILE A 194 -12.68 23.68 17.72
CA ILE A 194 -13.07 25.09 17.75
C ILE A 194 -13.48 25.61 16.37
N SER A 195 -14.13 26.78 16.34
CA SER A 195 -14.41 27.50 15.09
C SER A 195 -13.39 28.62 14.87
N ALA A 196 -12.92 28.77 13.63
CA ALA A 196 -12.08 29.87 13.18
C ALA A 196 -12.71 30.61 11.99
N GLY A 197 -12.35 31.89 11.85
CA GLY A 197 -12.81 32.73 10.74
C GLY A 197 -14.29 33.14 10.81
N SER A 198 -14.77 33.74 9.72
CA SER A 198 -16.16 34.18 9.56
C SER A 198 -16.53 34.21 8.08
N GLY A 199 -17.84 34.25 7.76
CA GLY A 199 -18.33 34.27 6.38
C GLY A 199 -17.79 33.10 5.55
N SER A 200 -17.21 33.38 4.39
CA SER A 200 -16.59 32.36 3.52
C SER A 200 -15.31 31.75 4.09
N GLY A 201 -14.70 32.36 5.10
CA GLY A 201 -13.54 31.85 5.82
C GLY A 201 -13.88 31.08 7.10
N ALA A 202 -15.18 30.92 7.42
CA ALA A 202 -15.60 30.13 8.58
C ALA A 202 -15.26 28.65 8.39
N ILE A 203 -14.63 28.05 9.41
CA ILE A 203 -14.22 26.64 9.42
C ILE A 203 -14.21 26.07 10.85
N SER A 204 -14.62 24.81 10.98
CA SER A 204 -14.41 24.01 12.20
C SER A 204 -13.09 23.26 12.06
N ILE A 205 -12.27 23.33 13.09
CA ILE A 205 -10.97 22.68 13.17
C ILE A 205 -10.83 21.96 14.51
N ASP A 206 -9.94 20.98 14.54
CA ASP A 206 -9.37 20.50 15.79
C ASP A 206 -8.05 21.25 16.04
N ASN A 207 -7.98 21.95 17.17
CA ASN A 207 -6.87 22.81 17.56
C ASN A 207 -5.75 21.96 18.15
N ASP A 208 -4.56 22.09 17.56
CA ASP A 208 -3.37 21.32 17.93
C ASP A 208 -2.26 22.22 18.47
N ILE A 209 -1.58 21.72 19.49
CA ILE A 209 -0.31 22.29 19.94
C ILE A 209 0.82 21.66 19.12
N ALA A 210 1.68 22.49 18.52
CA ALA A 210 2.88 22.01 17.84
C ALA A 210 4.10 22.05 18.77
N SER A 211 4.89 20.98 18.81
CA SER A 211 6.17 20.96 19.53
C SER A 211 7.33 21.60 18.74
N GLY A 212 7.13 21.80 17.43
CA GLY A 212 8.17 22.22 16.48
C GLY A 212 9.01 21.06 15.92
N ARG A 213 8.72 19.82 16.29
CA ARG A 213 9.41 18.61 15.77
C ARG A 213 9.08 18.32 14.31
N ASP A 214 7.83 18.56 13.91
CA ASP A 214 7.39 18.43 12.53
C ASP A 214 6.88 19.78 12.05
N LEU A 215 7.35 20.19 10.88
CA LEU A 215 7.03 21.48 10.27
C LEU A 215 6.09 21.31 9.07
N GLY A 216 5.70 20.09 8.71
CA GLY A 216 4.97 19.80 7.48
C GLY A 216 5.74 20.21 6.22
N GLN A 217 5.03 20.36 5.10
CA GLN A 217 5.57 20.87 3.85
C GLN A 217 4.82 22.12 3.37
N SER A 218 5.56 23.12 2.88
CA SER A 218 5.03 24.33 2.24
C SER A 218 5.20 24.33 0.72
N SER A 219 5.71 23.26 0.13
CA SER A 219 5.89 23.18 -1.31
C SER A 219 5.73 21.75 -1.79
N PHE A 220 5.12 21.61 -2.96
CA PHE A 220 4.68 20.32 -3.51
C PHE A 220 5.20 20.17 -4.94
N LEU A 221 5.27 18.94 -5.42
CA LEU A 221 5.40 18.65 -6.85
C LEU A 221 4.07 18.98 -7.55
N GLU A 222 4.08 18.99 -8.88
CA GLU A 222 2.82 19.03 -9.62
C GLU A 222 1.99 17.82 -9.25
N GLU A 223 0.70 18.08 -8.96
CA GLU A 223 -0.27 17.04 -8.66
C GLU A 223 -0.39 16.15 -9.89
N ASN A 224 -0.13 14.86 -9.72
CA ASN A 224 -0.28 13.91 -10.80
C ASN A 224 -1.77 13.70 -11.01
N ASP A 225 -2.29 13.82 -12.23
CA ASP A 225 -3.74 13.75 -12.45
C ASP A 225 -4.35 12.39 -12.06
N GLY A 226 -3.51 11.38 -11.79
CA GLY A 226 -3.92 10.05 -11.35
C GLY A 226 -4.77 9.32 -12.39
N SER A 227 -4.94 9.93 -13.56
CA SER A 227 -5.78 9.42 -14.61
C SER A 227 -5.19 8.12 -15.13
N HIS A 228 -6.08 7.17 -15.41
CA HIS A 228 -5.76 5.89 -16.01
C HIS A 228 -5.12 4.84 -15.08
N LEU A 229 -5.12 5.02 -13.76
CA LEU A 229 -4.68 3.99 -12.81
C LEU A 229 -5.82 3.03 -12.45
N ASP A 230 -5.50 1.73 -12.35
CA ASP A 230 -6.49 0.72 -11.97
C ASP A 230 -6.94 0.89 -10.50
N GLY A 231 -8.24 0.72 -10.26
CA GLY A 231 -8.86 0.77 -8.95
C GLY A 231 -9.14 -0.61 -8.32
N ARG A 232 -9.77 -0.57 -7.14
CA ARG A 232 -10.25 -1.77 -6.45
C ARG A 232 -11.36 -2.43 -7.24
N PHE A 233 -11.37 -3.74 -7.28
CA PHE A 233 -12.37 -4.48 -8.03
C PHE A 233 -13.75 -4.36 -7.37
N ASP A 234 -14.76 -4.04 -8.18
CA ASP A 234 -16.15 -4.06 -7.74
C ASP A 234 -16.67 -5.51 -7.73
N THR A 235 -16.95 -6.00 -6.53
CA THR A 235 -17.49 -7.35 -6.29
C THR A 235 -18.79 -7.65 -7.04
N PHE A 236 -19.51 -6.63 -7.53
CA PHE A 236 -20.65 -6.82 -8.43
C PHE A 236 -20.29 -7.66 -9.67
N PHE A 237 -19.06 -7.53 -10.18
CA PHE A 237 -18.61 -8.26 -11.37
C PHE A 237 -17.97 -9.62 -11.04
N HIS A 238 -17.90 -10.02 -9.76
CA HIS A 238 -17.17 -11.20 -9.31
C HIS A 238 -17.58 -12.47 -10.06
N ASP A 239 -18.87 -12.80 -10.03
CA ASP A 239 -19.36 -14.07 -10.59
C ASP A 239 -19.26 -14.11 -12.12
N VAL A 240 -19.42 -12.96 -12.77
CA VAL A 240 -19.31 -12.87 -14.24
C VAL A 240 -17.85 -12.96 -14.67
N LEU A 241 -16.93 -12.33 -13.94
CA LEU A 241 -15.50 -12.47 -14.19
C LEU A 241 -15.04 -13.92 -13.95
N LEU A 242 -15.49 -14.57 -12.87
CA LEU A 242 -15.20 -15.98 -12.61
C LEU A 242 -15.64 -16.86 -13.79
N ALA A 243 -16.87 -16.67 -14.27
CA ALA A 243 -17.39 -17.42 -15.41
C ALA A 243 -16.57 -17.19 -16.69
N ASP A 244 -16.17 -15.95 -16.97
CA ASP A 244 -15.32 -15.63 -18.12
C ASP A 244 -13.92 -16.27 -18.00
N VAL A 245 -13.33 -16.24 -16.80
CA VAL A 245 -12.03 -16.87 -16.51
C VAL A 245 -12.13 -18.39 -16.70
N GLN A 246 -13.14 -19.05 -16.12
CA GLN A 246 -13.35 -20.49 -16.29
C GLN A 246 -13.55 -20.86 -17.75
N ASN A 247 -14.38 -20.10 -18.46
CA ASN A 247 -14.64 -20.31 -19.88
C ASN A 247 -13.34 -20.17 -20.71
N TYR A 248 -12.51 -19.17 -20.43
CA TYR A 248 -11.23 -18.99 -21.11
C TYR A 248 -10.26 -20.13 -20.82
N MET A 249 -10.11 -20.50 -19.54
CA MET A 249 -9.23 -21.60 -19.10
C MET A 249 -9.61 -22.92 -19.79
N VAL A 250 -10.89 -23.27 -19.82
CA VAL A 250 -11.37 -24.52 -20.43
C VAL A 250 -11.28 -24.48 -21.95
N ASN A 251 -11.88 -23.46 -22.58
CA ASN A 251 -12.11 -23.48 -24.03
C ASN A 251 -10.95 -22.92 -24.86
N SER A 252 -10.07 -22.11 -24.26
CA SER A 252 -8.93 -21.52 -24.97
C SER A 252 -7.59 -22.10 -24.51
N MET A 253 -7.43 -22.39 -23.22
CA MET A 253 -6.18 -22.94 -22.68
C MET A 253 -6.19 -24.46 -22.52
N GLY A 254 -7.36 -25.12 -22.68
CA GLY A 254 -7.51 -26.56 -22.47
C GLY A 254 -7.32 -26.99 -21.01
N VAL A 255 -7.44 -26.07 -20.06
CA VAL A 255 -7.27 -26.32 -18.63
C VAL A 255 -8.63 -26.54 -17.99
N PRO A 256 -8.97 -27.78 -17.56
CA PRO A 256 -10.24 -28.04 -16.90
C PRO A 256 -10.33 -27.32 -15.56
N GLU A 257 -11.55 -27.20 -15.01
CA GLU A 257 -11.78 -26.60 -13.69
C GLU A 257 -10.88 -27.20 -12.61
N GLN A 258 -10.71 -28.53 -12.62
CA GLN A 258 -9.85 -29.26 -11.69
C GLN A 258 -8.92 -30.22 -12.44
N GLY A 259 -7.68 -30.36 -11.96
CA GLY A 259 -6.70 -31.26 -12.56
C GLY A 259 -6.19 -30.74 -13.90
N GLY A 260 -5.93 -31.65 -14.84
CA GLY A 260 -5.43 -31.32 -16.17
C GLY A 260 -4.45 -32.38 -16.66
N GLU A 261 -3.79 -32.10 -17.77
CA GLU A 261 -2.73 -32.96 -18.30
C GLU A 261 -1.36 -32.61 -17.70
N GLY A 262 -0.42 -33.56 -17.79
CA GLY A 262 0.95 -33.37 -17.29
C GLY A 262 1.00 -33.09 -15.79
N GLY A 263 1.79 -32.09 -15.38
CA GLY A 263 1.93 -31.69 -13.97
C GLY A 263 0.61 -31.23 -13.33
N MET A 264 -0.32 -30.67 -14.12
CA MET A 264 -1.62 -30.21 -13.62
C MET A 264 -2.54 -31.35 -13.19
N ALA A 265 -2.27 -32.60 -13.58
CA ALA A 265 -3.00 -33.77 -13.07
C ALA A 265 -2.92 -33.88 -11.53
N TYR A 266 -1.88 -33.29 -10.93
CA TYR A 266 -1.65 -33.26 -9.49
C TYR A 266 -1.78 -31.87 -8.89
N SER A 267 -2.43 -30.93 -9.61
CA SER A 267 -2.72 -29.60 -9.10
C SER A 267 -3.61 -29.67 -7.85
N THR A 268 -3.34 -28.78 -6.91
CA THR A 268 -3.98 -28.78 -5.59
C THR A 268 -5.24 -27.91 -5.51
N ARG A 269 -5.46 -27.05 -6.51
CA ARG A 269 -6.53 -26.06 -6.54
C ARG A 269 -7.31 -26.13 -7.84
N THR A 270 -8.61 -25.83 -7.76
CA THR A 270 -9.44 -25.58 -8.94
C THR A 270 -9.23 -24.17 -9.48
N THR A 271 -9.73 -23.89 -10.69
CA THR A 271 -9.74 -22.53 -11.24
C THR A 271 -10.55 -21.58 -10.35
N THR A 272 -11.69 -22.02 -9.81
CA THR A 272 -12.50 -21.26 -8.84
C THR A 272 -11.70 -20.90 -7.59
N GLN A 273 -11.01 -21.86 -6.98
CA GLN A 273 -10.23 -21.61 -5.77
C GLN A 273 -9.04 -20.68 -6.04
N SER A 274 -8.41 -20.83 -7.20
CA SER A 274 -7.29 -19.98 -7.62
C SER A 274 -7.73 -18.56 -7.89
N PHE A 275 -8.89 -18.41 -8.55
CA PHE A 275 -9.53 -17.11 -8.77
C PHE A 275 -9.88 -16.43 -7.46
N GLN A 276 -10.49 -17.14 -6.51
CA GLN A 276 -10.81 -16.58 -5.20
C GLN A 276 -9.55 -16.07 -4.49
N ALA A 277 -8.45 -16.82 -4.52
CA ALA A 277 -7.19 -16.37 -3.93
C ALA A 277 -6.64 -15.08 -4.58
N VAL A 278 -6.76 -14.93 -5.91
CA VAL A 278 -6.41 -13.69 -6.60
C VAL A 278 -7.31 -12.53 -6.16
N MET A 279 -8.61 -12.77 -6.01
CA MET A 279 -9.57 -11.75 -5.58
C MET A 279 -9.44 -11.36 -4.11
N ASP A 280 -9.06 -12.29 -3.23
CA ASP A 280 -8.75 -12.02 -1.82
C ASP A 280 -7.52 -11.09 -1.71
N LEU A 281 -6.65 -11.10 -2.73
CA LEU A 281 -5.47 -10.25 -2.89
C LEU A 281 -5.70 -9.05 -3.84
N ASP A 282 -6.94 -8.75 -4.19
CA ASP A 282 -7.29 -7.60 -5.04
C ASP A 282 -6.74 -6.29 -4.48
N TRP A 283 -6.75 -6.18 -3.15
CA TRP A 283 -6.22 -5.04 -2.42
C TRP A 283 -4.74 -4.79 -2.72
N LEU A 284 -3.95 -5.86 -2.72
CA LEU A 284 -2.51 -5.80 -2.89
C LEU A 284 -2.19 -5.58 -4.35
N THR A 285 -2.79 -6.37 -5.25
CA THR A 285 -2.56 -6.24 -6.70
C THR A 285 -2.92 -4.85 -7.21
N THR A 286 -3.99 -4.22 -6.69
CA THR A 286 -4.32 -2.82 -6.96
C THR A 286 -3.25 -1.88 -6.43
N SER A 287 -2.80 -2.05 -5.19
CA SER A 287 -1.87 -1.10 -4.58
C SER A 287 -0.49 -1.16 -5.27
N VAL A 288 0.00 -2.36 -5.60
CA VAL A 288 1.26 -2.52 -6.31
C VAL A 288 1.16 -2.16 -7.79
N SER A 289 0.03 -2.38 -8.47
CA SER A 289 -0.15 -1.94 -9.85
C SER A 289 -0.08 -0.42 -9.96
N ARG A 290 -0.74 0.30 -9.03
CA ARG A 290 -0.69 1.77 -8.94
C ARG A 290 0.70 2.26 -8.58
N THR A 291 1.36 1.62 -7.63
CA THR A 291 2.73 1.98 -7.22
C THR A 291 3.72 1.86 -8.38
N TYR A 292 3.61 0.78 -9.16
CA TYR A 292 4.45 0.57 -10.32
C TYR A 292 3.94 1.26 -11.60
N GLY A 293 2.75 1.86 -11.56
CA GLY A 293 2.12 2.55 -12.69
C GLY A 293 1.77 1.61 -13.86
N MET A 294 1.43 0.35 -13.60
CA MET A 294 1.14 -0.67 -14.62
C MET A 294 -0.30 -1.20 -14.52
N ARG A 295 -0.81 -1.84 -15.58
CA ARG A 295 -2.11 -2.53 -15.53
C ARG A 295 -2.06 -3.69 -14.56
N LYS A 296 -3.04 -3.76 -13.68
CA LYS A 296 -3.25 -4.79 -12.67
C LYS A 296 -3.41 -6.19 -13.27
N ALA A 297 -3.99 -6.30 -14.47
CA ALA A 297 -4.10 -7.58 -15.15
C ALA A 297 -2.72 -8.21 -15.48
N LEU A 298 -1.65 -7.41 -15.64
CA LEU A 298 -0.29 -7.95 -15.82
C LEU A 298 0.20 -8.75 -14.61
N ILE A 299 -0.33 -8.43 -13.42
CA ILE A 299 -0.01 -9.08 -12.15
C ILE A 299 -0.97 -10.24 -11.91
N GLN A 300 -2.28 -10.03 -12.12
CA GLN A 300 -3.32 -11.03 -11.87
C GLN A 300 -3.19 -12.27 -12.76
N CYS A 301 -2.77 -12.12 -14.02
CA CYS A 301 -2.65 -13.25 -14.94
C CYS A 301 -1.59 -14.28 -14.51
N PRO A 302 -0.30 -13.90 -14.31
CA PRO A 302 0.68 -14.84 -13.80
C PRO A 302 0.30 -15.36 -12.42
N LEU A 303 -0.20 -14.50 -11.52
CA LEU A 303 -0.63 -14.95 -10.19
C LEU A 303 -1.72 -16.05 -10.26
N LEU A 304 -2.76 -15.86 -11.07
CA LEU A 304 -3.80 -16.87 -11.26
C LEU A 304 -3.22 -18.18 -11.78
N TRP A 305 -2.34 -18.10 -12.78
CA TRP A 305 -1.75 -19.27 -13.41
C TRP A 305 -0.89 -20.06 -12.44
N GLU A 306 -0.02 -19.40 -11.70
CA GLU A 306 0.89 -20.03 -10.75
C GLU A 306 0.12 -20.71 -9.61
N ILE A 307 -0.89 -20.03 -9.03
CA ILE A 307 -1.77 -20.63 -8.02
C ILE A 307 -2.51 -21.85 -8.57
N ARG A 308 -3.00 -21.76 -9.82
CA ARG A 308 -3.77 -22.83 -10.46
C ARG A 308 -2.92 -24.05 -10.81
N THR A 309 -1.68 -23.84 -11.19
CA THR A 309 -0.78 -24.92 -11.62
C THR A 309 0.05 -25.52 -10.48
N TYR A 310 0.07 -24.87 -9.31
CA TYR A 310 0.69 -25.37 -8.09
C TYR A 310 0.24 -26.80 -7.76
N ASN A 311 1.21 -27.70 -7.70
CA ASN A 311 1.02 -29.13 -7.56
C ASN A 311 1.95 -29.72 -6.49
N ILE A 312 1.82 -31.02 -6.26
CA ILE A 312 2.58 -31.75 -5.23
C ILE A 312 4.10 -31.71 -5.43
N ALA A 313 4.59 -31.53 -6.67
CA ALA A 313 6.02 -31.45 -6.95
C ALA A 313 6.59 -30.09 -6.54
N ASP A 314 5.79 -29.02 -6.64
CA ASP A 314 6.17 -27.69 -6.15
C ASP A 314 6.29 -27.72 -4.62
N LYS A 315 5.29 -28.29 -3.94
CA LYS A 315 5.38 -28.54 -2.48
C LYS A 315 6.63 -29.34 -2.11
N ALA A 316 6.90 -30.43 -2.82
CA ALA A 316 8.09 -31.24 -2.54
C ALA A 316 9.40 -30.49 -2.83
N ALA A 317 9.40 -29.51 -3.74
CA ALA A 317 10.54 -28.65 -3.99
C ALA A 317 10.75 -27.66 -2.84
N ASP A 318 9.68 -27.08 -2.29
CA ASP A 318 9.74 -26.19 -1.12
C ASP A 318 10.20 -26.96 0.12
N ASP A 319 9.60 -28.12 0.41
CA ASP A 319 9.98 -29.00 1.52
C ASP A 319 11.48 -29.39 1.43
N ALA A 320 12.02 -29.51 0.22
CA ALA A 320 13.44 -29.79 0.00
C ALA A 320 14.35 -28.60 0.31
N VAL A 321 13.89 -27.36 0.10
CA VAL A 321 14.64 -26.15 0.50
C VAL A 321 14.61 -26.01 2.02
N GLU A 322 13.44 -26.16 2.66
CA GLU A 322 13.31 -26.15 4.12
C GLU A 322 14.20 -27.21 4.81
N ALA A 323 14.32 -28.39 4.18
CA ALA A 323 15.18 -29.47 4.67
C ALA A 323 16.68 -29.28 4.36
N GLY A 324 17.08 -28.19 3.68
CA GLY A 324 18.46 -27.94 3.27
C GLY A 324 18.98 -28.89 2.19
N LEU A 325 18.09 -29.53 1.42
CA LEU A 325 18.42 -30.43 0.30
C LEU A 325 18.52 -29.68 -1.04
N LYS A 326 18.01 -28.45 -1.09
CA LYS A 326 18.12 -27.51 -2.21
C LYS A 326 18.37 -26.11 -1.67
N ASP A 327 19.06 -25.30 -2.47
CA ASP A 327 19.32 -23.91 -2.12
C ASP A 327 18.17 -22.96 -2.55
N ASP A 328 17.34 -23.39 -3.51
CA ASP A 328 16.26 -22.56 -4.08
C ASP A 328 15.14 -23.41 -4.72
N SER A 329 13.92 -22.90 -4.68
CA SER A 329 12.73 -23.42 -5.37
C SER A 329 11.86 -22.27 -5.87
N SER A 330 10.97 -22.58 -6.80
CA SER A 330 9.89 -21.66 -7.16
C SER A 330 8.86 -21.71 -6.04
N THR A 331 8.66 -20.59 -5.32
CA THR A 331 7.93 -20.62 -4.04
C THR A 331 6.86 -19.53 -3.94
N GLY A 332 5.93 -19.71 -3.00
CA GLY A 332 4.79 -18.83 -2.74
C GLY A 332 3.77 -18.78 -3.88
N LEU A 333 2.79 -17.89 -3.78
CA LEU A 333 1.66 -17.80 -4.72
C LEU A 333 2.07 -17.41 -6.15
N GLY A 334 3.06 -16.52 -6.28
CA GLY A 334 3.63 -16.07 -7.54
C GLY A 334 4.70 -17.01 -8.10
N GLN A 335 5.08 -18.08 -7.39
CA GLN A 335 6.06 -19.05 -7.87
C GLN A 335 7.37 -18.38 -8.32
N ILE A 336 7.98 -17.65 -7.38
CA ILE A 336 9.19 -16.86 -7.60
C ILE A 336 10.36 -17.55 -6.91
N ARG A 337 11.48 -17.70 -7.64
CA ARG A 337 12.76 -18.18 -7.08
C ARG A 337 13.50 -17.07 -6.35
N ALA A 338 14.30 -17.43 -5.35
CA ALA A 338 15.13 -16.46 -4.63
C ALA A 338 16.05 -15.68 -5.57
N HIS A 339 16.70 -16.37 -6.52
CA HIS A 339 17.53 -15.70 -7.53
C HIS A 339 16.74 -14.67 -8.35
N THR A 340 15.56 -15.06 -8.86
CA THR A 340 14.70 -14.16 -9.64
C THR A 340 14.24 -12.96 -8.81
N GLY A 341 13.85 -13.19 -7.55
CA GLY A 341 13.44 -12.13 -6.63
C GLY A 341 14.56 -11.13 -6.35
N ILE A 342 15.79 -11.61 -6.08
CA ILE A 342 16.96 -10.75 -5.85
C ILE A 342 17.25 -9.90 -7.09
N ASP A 343 17.40 -10.52 -8.26
CA ASP A 343 17.78 -9.78 -9.47
C ASP A 343 16.72 -8.75 -9.87
N ALA A 344 15.43 -9.10 -9.77
CA ALA A 344 14.32 -8.23 -10.12
C ALA A 344 14.18 -7.04 -9.16
N ARG A 345 14.30 -7.28 -7.85
CA ARG A 345 14.20 -6.23 -6.84
C ARG A 345 15.43 -5.32 -6.88
N ASN A 346 16.63 -5.87 -7.01
CA ASN A 346 17.86 -5.07 -7.21
C ASN A 346 17.74 -4.16 -8.43
N TYR A 347 17.24 -4.68 -9.57
CA TYR A 347 16.99 -3.86 -10.76
C TYR A 347 16.06 -2.68 -10.46
N CYS A 348 14.98 -2.91 -9.71
CA CYS A 348 14.03 -1.86 -9.34
C CYS A 348 14.62 -0.86 -8.32
N VAL A 349 15.53 -1.29 -7.44
CA VAL A 349 16.29 -0.40 -6.55
C VAL A 349 17.24 0.49 -7.34
N ASP A 350 18.03 -0.09 -8.26
CA ASP A 350 18.97 0.64 -9.11
C ASP A 350 18.25 1.63 -10.04
N ALA A 351 17.04 1.29 -10.48
CA ALA A 351 16.18 2.16 -11.28
C ALA A 351 15.42 3.22 -10.44
N GLY A 352 15.56 3.22 -9.10
CA GLY A 352 14.87 4.15 -8.20
C GLY A 352 13.35 3.99 -8.15
N ILE A 353 12.85 2.80 -8.50
CA ILE A 353 11.41 2.47 -8.50
C ILE A 353 10.95 2.08 -7.10
N ILE A 354 11.76 1.26 -6.45
CA ILE A 354 11.65 0.91 -5.04
C ILE A 354 13.00 1.21 -4.39
N THR A 355 13.09 0.95 -3.09
CA THR A 355 14.32 0.96 -2.33
C THR A 355 14.46 -0.37 -1.59
N GLY A 356 15.61 -0.56 -0.96
CA GLY A 356 15.87 -1.76 -0.17
C GLY A 356 17.36 -2.04 -0.10
N ARG A 357 17.69 -3.05 0.70
CA ARG A 357 19.04 -3.62 0.70
C ARG A 357 19.26 -4.33 -0.63
N ILE A 358 20.34 -3.98 -1.33
CA ILE A 358 20.85 -4.79 -2.44
C ILE A 358 21.34 -6.11 -1.86
N MET A 359 20.84 -7.21 -2.42
CA MET A 359 21.19 -8.58 -2.04
C MET A 359 22.04 -9.24 -3.13
N SER A 360 22.84 -10.23 -2.78
CA SER A 360 23.67 -10.98 -3.73
C SER A 360 23.16 -12.39 -3.93
N THR A 361 23.00 -12.79 -5.19
CA THR A 361 22.67 -14.17 -5.58
C THR A 361 23.82 -15.15 -5.35
N ASP A 362 25.04 -14.67 -5.10
CA ASP A 362 26.20 -15.50 -4.74
C ASP A 362 26.34 -15.67 -3.21
N ASN A 363 25.48 -15.02 -2.42
CA ASN A 363 25.48 -15.11 -0.96
C ASN A 363 24.35 -16.01 -0.48
N SER A 364 24.71 -17.11 0.20
CA SER A 364 23.74 -18.11 0.69
C SER A 364 22.77 -17.56 1.73
N ASP A 365 23.20 -16.61 2.56
CA ASP A 365 22.33 -16.00 3.58
C ASP A 365 21.31 -15.07 2.91
N ASP A 366 21.72 -14.34 1.87
CA ASP A 366 20.82 -13.52 1.07
C ASP A 366 19.82 -14.39 0.30
N LEU A 367 20.27 -15.47 -0.35
CA LEU A 367 19.39 -16.44 -1.01
C LEU A 367 18.36 -17.02 -0.03
N SER A 368 18.82 -17.51 1.13
CA SER A 368 17.94 -18.02 2.17
C SER A 368 16.94 -16.97 2.65
N THR A 369 17.40 -15.74 2.90
CA THR A 369 16.54 -14.63 3.35
C THR A 369 15.46 -14.30 2.31
N MET A 370 15.84 -14.22 1.04
CA MET A 370 14.88 -13.96 -0.03
C MET A 370 13.89 -15.12 -0.17
N TRP A 371 14.38 -16.36 -0.16
CA TRP A 371 13.53 -17.54 -0.31
C TRP A 371 12.45 -17.61 0.77
N HIS A 372 12.84 -17.48 2.05
CA HIS A 372 11.88 -17.47 3.16
C HIS A 372 10.92 -16.27 3.08
N SER A 373 11.40 -15.09 2.66
CA SER A 373 10.51 -13.94 2.45
C SER A 373 9.47 -14.21 1.36
N LEU A 374 9.86 -14.90 0.28
CA LEU A 374 8.95 -15.30 -0.80
C LEU A 374 8.06 -16.49 -0.42
N HIS A 375 8.51 -17.39 0.45
CA HIS A 375 7.77 -18.60 0.84
C HIS A 375 6.75 -18.33 1.96
N ASP A 376 7.18 -17.63 3.01
CA ASP A 376 6.44 -17.50 4.26
C ASP A 376 5.49 -16.28 4.28
N ASP A 377 5.65 -15.35 3.33
CA ASP A 377 4.87 -14.11 3.25
C ASP A 377 4.27 -13.90 1.86
N ASP A 378 3.02 -14.31 1.70
CA ASP A 378 2.23 -14.12 0.48
C ASP A 378 2.20 -12.66 0.01
N VAL A 379 2.21 -11.70 0.95
CA VAL A 379 2.21 -10.27 0.61
C VAL A 379 3.54 -9.88 -0.05
N TYR A 380 4.66 -10.33 0.49
CA TYR A 380 5.98 -10.08 -0.07
C TYR A 380 6.19 -10.79 -1.42
N ASN A 381 5.69 -12.01 -1.54
CA ASN A 381 5.75 -12.78 -2.79
C ASN A 381 4.98 -12.06 -3.91
N VAL A 382 3.72 -11.70 -3.66
CA VAL A 382 2.86 -11.05 -4.65
C VAL A 382 3.35 -9.63 -4.96
N SER A 383 3.86 -8.89 -3.98
CA SER A 383 4.44 -7.56 -4.21
C SER A 383 5.75 -7.57 -5.01
N THR A 384 6.38 -8.75 -5.17
CA THR A 384 7.58 -8.95 -5.98
C THR A 384 7.26 -9.21 -7.46
N ILE A 385 6.05 -9.67 -7.80
CA ILE A 385 5.61 -9.91 -9.20
C ILE A 385 5.85 -8.69 -10.11
N PRO A 386 5.45 -7.45 -9.74
CA PRO A 386 5.71 -6.27 -10.56
C PRO A 386 7.19 -6.03 -10.85
N ALA A 387 8.08 -6.27 -9.89
CA ALA A 387 9.52 -6.14 -10.07
C ALA A 387 10.03 -7.13 -11.13
N VAL A 388 9.55 -8.38 -11.08
CA VAL A 388 9.90 -9.43 -12.07
C VAL A 388 9.41 -9.02 -13.47
N LEU A 389 8.20 -8.46 -13.58
CA LEU A 389 7.66 -7.97 -14.85
C LEU A 389 8.47 -6.77 -15.40
N VAL A 390 8.86 -5.83 -14.54
CA VAL A 390 9.69 -4.67 -14.91
C VAL A 390 11.08 -5.12 -15.40
N GLN A 391 11.73 -5.99 -14.65
CA GLN A 391 13.03 -6.54 -15.05
C GLN A 391 12.89 -7.38 -16.34
N GLY A 392 11.82 -8.17 -16.45
CA GLY A 392 11.50 -8.95 -17.64
C GLY A 392 11.39 -8.08 -18.90
N ALA A 393 10.72 -6.92 -18.81
CA ALA A 393 10.65 -5.95 -19.90
C ALA A 393 12.04 -5.44 -20.30
N ALA A 394 12.89 -5.10 -19.33
CA ALA A 394 14.26 -4.63 -19.58
C ALA A 394 15.11 -5.70 -20.28
N LEU A 395 15.02 -6.95 -19.84
CA LEU A 395 15.73 -8.09 -20.46
C LEU A 395 15.27 -8.36 -21.90
N LEU A 396 14.04 -7.98 -22.25
CA LEU A 396 13.51 -8.07 -23.62
C LEU A 396 13.84 -6.85 -24.49
N GLY A 397 14.46 -5.81 -23.92
CA GLY A 397 14.67 -4.52 -24.59
C GLY A 397 13.37 -3.73 -24.84
N ILE A 398 12.34 -3.95 -24.01
CA ILE A 398 11.04 -3.26 -24.08
C ILE A 398 11.00 -2.16 -23.01
N ALA A 399 10.22 -1.11 -23.27
CA ALA A 399 9.95 -0.07 -22.27
C ALA A 399 9.32 -0.67 -20.99
N ARG A 400 9.54 0.00 -19.85
CA ARG A 400 8.91 -0.37 -18.58
C ARG A 400 7.39 -0.48 -18.78
N PRO A 401 6.74 -1.54 -18.26
CA PRO A 401 5.30 -1.66 -18.34
C PRO A 401 4.61 -0.47 -17.66
N THR A 402 3.63 0.08 -18.36
CA THR A 402 2.76 1.17 -17.90
C THR A 402 1.30 0.81 -18.13
N VAL A 403 0.39 1.70 -17.73
CA VAL A 403 -1.04 1.57 -18.04
C VAL A 403 -1.32 1.57 -19.56
N ASP A 404 -0.44 2.19 -20.34
CA ASP A 404 -0.55 2.34 -21.80
C ASP A 404 0.27 1.32 -22.61
N SER A 405 0.90 0.33 -21.97
CA SER A 405 1.71 -0.66 -22.69
C SER A 405 0.91 -1.35 -23.80
N SER A 406 1.58 -1.66 -24.91
CA SER A 406 0.90 -2.36 -26.00
C SER A 406 0.49 -3.78 -25.58
N THR A 407 -0.50 -4.35 -26.26
CA THR A 407 -0.92 -5.75 -26.06
C THR A 407 0.25 -6.72 -26.33
N ASP A 408 1.10 -6.45 -27.32
CA ASP A 408 2.24 -7.31 -27.62
C ASP A 408 3.34 -7.21 -26.56
N ASP A 409 3.61 -6.01 -26.04
CA ASP A 409 4.57 -5.85 -24.95
C ASP A 409 4.10 -6.58 -23.70
N SER A 410 2.82 -6.43 -23.33
CA SER A 410 2.21 -7.18 -22.22
C SER A 410 2.34 -8.69 -22.38
N ARG A 411 2.05 -9.19 -23.58
CA ARG A 411 2.19 -10.62 -23.93
C ARG A 411 3.63 -11.10 -23.74
N ARG A 412 4.61 -10.36 -24.25
CA ARG A 412 6.04 -10.70 -24.18
C ARG A 412 6.57 -10.63 -22.75
N ILE A 413 6.16 -9.62 -21.99
CA ILE A 413 6.54 -9.43 -20.59
C ILE A 413 6.00 -10.59 -19.73
N MET A 414 4.72 -10.95 -19.87
CA MET A 414 4.16 -12.13 -19.19
C MET A 414 4.85 -13.42 -19.66
N GLY A 415 5.15 -13.55 -20.96
CA GLY A 415 5.99 -14.62 -21.49
C GLY A 415 7.31 -14.77 -20.73
N ARG A 416 8.02 -13.64 -20.54
CA ARG A 416 9.33 -13.61 -19.87
C ARG A 416 9.25 -13.94 -18.38
N TYR A 417 8.12 -13.63 -17.73
CA TYR A 417 7.87 -14.01 -16.34
C TYR A 417 7.99 -15.53 -16.16
N ASN A 418 7.40 -16.31 -17.06
CA ASN A 418 7.44 -17.78 -17.00
C ASN A 418 8.80 -18.37 -17.44
N GLY A 419 9.51 -17.74 -18.38
CA GLY A 419 10.81 -18.26 -18.82
C GLY A 419 11.37 -17.59 -20.08
N THR A 420 12.04 -18.38 -20.93
CA THR A 420 12.58 -17.95 -22.23
C THR A 420 12.30 -18.98 -23.32
N GLY A 421 12.48 -18.61 -24.60
CA GLY A 421 12.27 -19.48 -25.75
C GLY A 421 10.81 -19.82 -26.06
N ASP A 422 10.58 -20.88 -26.83
CA ASP A 422 9.24 -21.25 -27.34
C ASP A 422 8.20 -21.50 -26.23
N GLY A 423 8.65 -21.97 -25.06
CA GLY A 423 7.79 -22.16 -23.89
C GLY A 423 7.21 -20.84 -23.39
N ALA A 424 8.07 -19.83 -23.24
CA ALA A 424 7.66 -18.47 -22.86
C ALA A 424 6.76 -17.82 -23.90
N GLU A 425 7.01 -18.06 -25.19
CA GLU A 425 6.13 -17.55 -26.26
C GLU A 425 4.73 -18.16 -26.18
N ARG A 426 4.63 -19.49 -26.01
CA ARG A 426 3.34 -20.17 -25.79
C ARG A 426 2.64 -19.66 -24.54
N TYR A 427 3.36 -19.49 -23.44
CA TYR A 427 2.85 -18.94 -22.20
C TYR A 427 2.27 -17.53 -22.41
N GLY A 428 3.05 -16.63 -23.01
CA GLY A 428 2.60 -15.26 -23.30
C GLY A 428 1.34 -15.23 -24.17
N ASN A 429 1.28 -16.06 -25.22
CA ASN A 429 0.11 -16.17 -26.11
C ASN A 429 -1.14 -16.66 -25.38
N ALA A 430 -1.00 -17.54 -24.38
CA ALA A 430 -2.12 -17.98 -23.56
C ALA A 430 -2.52 -16.89 -22.53
N MET A 431 -1.54 -16.24 -21.90
CA MET A 431 -1.79 -15.19 -20.91
C MET A 431 -2.46 -13.95 -21.50
N ILE A 432 -2.20 -13.60 -22.76
CA ILE A 432 -2.78 -12.37 -23.32
C ILE A 432 -4.31 -12.41 -23.48
N GLY A 433 -4.89 -13.60 -23.66
CA GLY A 433 -6.35 -13.73 -23.66
C GLY A 433 -6.93 -13.68 -22.25
N LEU A 434 -6.26 -14.29 -21.26
CA LEU A 434 -6.64 -14.15 -19.85
C LEU A 434 -6.52 -12.68 -19.39
N PHE A 435 -5.49 -11.99 -19.87
CA PHE A 435 -5.30 -10.55 -19.66
C PHE A 435 -6.46 -9.75 -20.22
N ALA A 436 -6.94 -10.06 -21.43
CA ALA A 436 -8.13 -9.42 -21.98
C ALA A 436 -9.40 -9.69 -21.14
N VAL A 437 -9.52 -10.88 -20.54
CA VAL A 437 -10.62 -11.21 -19.62
C VAL A 437 -10.58 -10.33 -18.38
N PHE A 438 -9.43 -10.22 -17.70
CA PHE A 438 -9.31 -9.33 -16.53
C PHE A 438 -9.48 -7.86 -16.90
N GLU A 439 -8.85 -7.40 -17.99
CA GLU A 439 -8.91 -6.00 -18.42
C GLU A 439 -10.32 -5.53 -18.76
N LYS A 440 -11.19 -6.42 -19.29
CA LYS A 440 -12.60 -6.13 -19.54
C LYS A 440 -13.30 -5.55 -18.30
N TYR A 441 -12.88 -5.96 -17.10
CA TYR A 441 -13.47 -5.50 -15.83
C TYR A 441 -12.60 -4.47 -15.13
N ASN A 442 -11.28 -4.65 -15.09
CA ASN A 442 -10.38 -3.67 -14.48
C ASN A 442 -10.48 -2.30 -15.15
N SER A 443 -10.67 -2.24 -16.47
CA SER A 443 -10.84 -0.95 -17.17
C SER A 443 -12.11 -0.20 -16.77
N LEU A 444 -13.12 -0.88 -16.23
CA LEU A 444 -14.34 -0.25 -15.70
C LEU A 444 -14.09 0.41 -14.34
N MET A 445 -13.02 0.00 -13.65
CA MET A 445 -12.59 0.47 -12.32
C MET A 445 -11.39 1.42 -12.40
N ARG A 446 -10.99 1.82 -13.61
CA ARG A 446 -9.82 2.67 -13.85
C ARG A 446 -10.22 4.14 -13.75
N ASP A 447 -9.47 4.90 -12.96
CA ASP A 447 -9.72 6.32 -12.66
C ASP A 447 -9.63 7.23 -13.89
#